data_AF-A0ABD5F091-F1
#
_entry.id   AF-A0ABD5F091-F1
#
_cell.length_a   1.000
_cell.length_b   1.000
_cell.length_c   1.000
_cell.angle_alpha   90.00
_cell.angle_beta   90.00
_cell.angle_gamma   90.00
#
_symmetry.space_group_name_H-M   'P 1'
#
loop_
_entity.id
_entity.type
_entity.pdbx_description
1 polymer ?
#
loop_
_entity_poly.entity_id
_entity_poly.type
_entity_poly.pdbx_seq_one_letter_code
_entity_poly.pdbx_strand_id
1 'polypeptide(L)' 'MTKLLPPDAYRGDGRLPWACLFTAAADPFGFRQFDTDDDEGEDVRYAVVGQLSVTYWINRPRNSLTVLNIVWLG' A
#
# COMPACT_ATOMS: atom_id res chain seq x y z
N MET A 1 3.26 -7.31 17.05
CA MET A 1 2.82 -8.66 16.60
C MET A 1 1.82 -8.47 15.49
N THR A 2 2.32 -8.29 14.26
CA THR A 2 1.48 -8.00 13.08
C THR A 2 1.02 -9.33 12.51
N LYS A 3 -0.28 -9.62 12.58
CA LYS A 3 -0.85 -10.84 12.01
C LYS A 3 -0.92 -10.64 10.49
N LEU A 4 0.12 -11.08 9.79
CA LEU A 4 0.04 -11.34 8.36
C LEU A 4 -1.06 -12.39 8.15
N LEU A 5 -2.11 -12.03 7.41
CA LEU A 5 -3.11 -12.99 6.99
C LEU A 5 -2.44 -14.00 6.03
N PRO A 6 -2.82 -15.29 6.10
CA PRO A 6 -2.14 -16.31 5.34
C PRO A 6 -2.40 -16.10 3.82
N PRO A 7 -1.48 -16.55 2.94
CA PRO A 7 -1.47 -16.21 1.51
C PRO A 7 -2.74 -16.63 0.75
N ASP A 8 -3.45 -17.61 1.27
CA ASP A 8 -4.69 -18.21 0.78
C ASP A 8 -5.95 -17.42 1.18
N ALA A 9 -5.87 -16.54 2.19
CA ALA A 9 -6.97 -15.65 2.58
C ALA A 9 -7.41 -14.69 1.46
N TYR A 10 -6.59 -14.54 0.41
CA TYR A 10 -6.87 -13.66 -0.71
C TYR A 10 -7.45 -14.41 -1.93
N ARG A 11 -7.44 -15.74 -2.00
CA ARG A 11 -7.94 -16.46 -3.19
C ARG A 11 -9.46 -16.67 -3.12
N GLY A 12 -10.24 -15.79 -3.76
CA GLY A 12 -11.59 -16.14 -4.24
C GLY A 12 -12.74 -15.14 -4.08
N ASP A 13 -12.55 -13.96 -3.48
CA ASP A 13 -13.68 -13.09 -3.06
C ASP A 13 -13.73 -11.68 -3.72
N GLY A 14 -12.92 -11.42 -4.75
CA GLY A 14 -12.84 -10.10 -5.39
C GLY A 14 -12.04 -9.05 -4.61
N ARG A 15 -11.43 -9.40 -3.46
CA ARG A 15 -10.56 -8.50 -2.68
C ARG A 15 -9.09 -8.50 -3.12
N LEU A 16 -8.69 -9.38 -4.04
CA LEU A 16 -7.30 -9.52 -4.48
C LEU A 16 -6.66 -8.21 -4.94
N PRO A 17 -7.26 -7.44 -5.86
CA PRO A 17 -6.62 -6.20 -6.32
C PRO A 17 -6.45 -5.21 -5.16
N TRP A 18 -7.47 -5.14 -4.29
CA TRP A 18 -7.53 -4.20 -3.17
C TRP A 18 -6.67 -4.59 -1.98
N ALA A 19 -6.03 -5.78 -1.99
CA ALA A 19 -5.22 -6.26 -0.87
C ALA A 19 -4.10 -5.28 -0.48
N CYS A 20 -3.51 -4.57 -1.44
CA CYS A 20 -2.50 -3.55 -1.17
C CYS A 20 -3.00 -2.43 -0.24
N LEU A 21 -4.27 -2.01 -0.34
CA LEU A 21 -4.85 -0.97 0.53
C LEU A 21 -5.00 -1.48 1.97
N PHE A 22 -5.47 -2.71 2.14
CA PHE A 22 -5.60 -3.31 3.46
C PHE A 22 -4.23 -3.54 4.12
N THR A 23 -3.23 -3.97 3.34
CA THR A 23 -1.86 -4.09 3.83
C THR A 23 -1.27 -2.73 4.21
N ALA A 24 -1.46 -1.69 3.39
CA ALA A 24 -0.98 -0.34 3.66
C ALA A 24 -1.65 0.26 4.90
N ALA A 25 -2.93 -0.03 5.14
CA ALA A 25 -3.63 0.41 6.34
C ALA A 25 -3.13 -0.29 7.62
N ALA A 26 -2.70 -1.54 7.52
CA ALA A 26 -2.19 -2.31 8.65
C ALA A 26 -0.71 -2.01 8.98
N ASP A 27 0.09 -1.74 7.97
CA ASP A 27 1.51 -1.36 8.10
C ASP A 27 1.89 -0.33 7.01
N PRO A 28 1.70 0.97 7.26
CA PRO A 28 1.94 2.02 6.26
C PRO A 28 3.38 2.09 5.78
N PHE A 29 4.36 1.65 6.59
CA PHE A 29 5.78 1.63 6.25
C PHE A 29 6.25 0.28 5.68
N GLY A 30 5.36 -0.71 5.58
CA GLY A 30 5.68 -2.05 5.07
C GLY A 30 5.94 -2.11 3.56
N PHE A 31 5.55 -1.06 2.82
CA PHE A 31 5.88 -0.90 1.40
C PHE A 31 7.06 0.04 1.20
N ARG A 32 7.78 -0.12 0.09
CA ARG A 32 8.94 0.72 -0.23
C ARG A 32 8.55 2.19 -0.46
N GLN A 33 9.50 3.08 -0.22
CA GLN A 33 9.42 4.47 -0.71
C GLN A 33 9.17 4.47 -2.22
N PHE A 34 8.33 5.40 -2.67
CA PHE A 34 7.98 5.53 -4.08
C PHE A 34 9.19 5.94 -4.92
N ASP A 35 9.86 7.02 -4.51
CA ASP A 35 11.08 7.52 -5.11
C ASP A 35 12.11 7.72 -3.99
N THR A 36 13.20 6.96 -4.02
CA THR A 36 14.26 7.02 -3.01
C THR A 36 15.21 8.20 -3.20
N ASP A 37 15.19 8.84 -4.37
CA ASP A 37 16.02 9.99 -4.67
C ASP A 37 15.29 11.32 -4.34
N ASP A 38 14.02 11.23 -3.91
CA ASP A 38 13.20 12.35 -3.46
C ASP A 38 13.16 12.43 -1.92
N ASP A 39 13.95 13.36 -1.36
CA ASP A 39 14.01 13.64 0.08
C ASP A 39 12.68 14.19 0.63
N GLU A 40 11.89 14.90 -0.19
CA GLU A 40 10.56 15.39 0.21
C GLU A 40 9.52 14.25 0.21
N GLY A 41 9.80 13.19 -0.55
CA GLY A 41 8.98 12.01 -0.76
C GLY A 41 9.18 10.87 0.25
N GLU A 42 9.91 11.08 1.37
CA GLU A 42 10.24 10.03 2.36
C GLU A 42 9.02 9.22 2.81
N ASP A 43 7.87 9.88 2.91
CA ASP A 43 6.59 9.31 3.37
C ASP A 43 5.66 8.84 2.26
N VAL A 44 6.08 8.94 1.01
CA VAL A 44 5.32 8.44 -0.14
C VAL A 44 5.72 6.99 -0.42
N ARG A 45 4.73 6.14 -0.56
CA ARG A 45 4.90 4.69 -0.72
C ARG A 45 4.23 4.17 -1.96
N TYR A 46 4.80 3.08 -2.48
CA TYR A 46 4.29 2.40 -3.66
C TYR A 46 3.97 0.94 -3.36
N ALA A 47 2.74 0.52 -3.64
CA ALA A 47 2.29 -0.85 -3.46
C ALA A 47 1.71 -1.39 -4.76
N VAL A 48 1.96 -2.67 -5.07
CA VAL A 48 1.41 -3.37 -6.24
C VAL A 48 0.94 -4.74 -5.82
N VAL A 49 -0.30 -5.09 -6.19
CA VAL A 49 -0.83 -6.45 -6.08
C VAL A 49 -1.57 -6.81 -7.37
N GLY A 50 -1.06 -7.82 -8.08
CA GLY A 50 -1.57 -8.20 -9.39
C GLY A 50 -1.48 -7.04 -10.39
N GLN A 51 -2.61 -6.65 -10.98
CA GLN A 51 -2.72 -5.54 -11.92
C GLN A 51 -3.05 -4.20 -11.25
N LEU A 52 -3.08 -4.13 -9.91
CA LEU A 52 -3.44 -2.90 -9.21
C LEU A 52 -2.21 -2.32 -8.53
N SER A 53 -1.93 -1.04 -8.80
CA SER A 53 -0.95 -0.27 -8.04
C SER A 53 -1.58 0.90 -7.28
N VAL A 54 -1.03 1.21 -6.11
CA VAL A 54 -1.41 2.33 -5.26
C VAL A 54 -0.18 3.13 -4.90
N THR A 55 -0.28 4.45 -5.01
CA THR A 55 0.65 5.40 -4.40
C THR A 55 -0.07 6.11 -3.27
N TYR A 56 0.54 6.17 -2.08
CA TYR A 56 -0.05 6.81 -0.92
C TYR A 56 0.99 7.57 -0.13
N TRP A 57 0.54 8.58 0.61
CA TRP A 57 1.37 9.37 1.52
C TRP A 57 0.99 9.09 2.97
N ILE A 58 1.99 8.95 3.84
CA ILE A 58 1.82 8.74 5.28
C ILE A 58 1.85 10.10 6.01
N ASN A 59 0.74 10.48 6.62
CA ASN A 59 0.68 11.65 7.49
C ASN A 59 1.02 11.24 8.94
N ARG A 60 2.32 11.24 9.29
CA ARG A 60 2.78 10.83 10.63
C ARG A 60 2.09 11.61 11.77
N PRO A 61 1.98 12.95 11.72
CA PRO A 61 1.32 13.71 12.80
C PRO A 61 -0.16 13.35 13.01
N ARG A 62 -0.87 12.96 11.96
CA ARG A 62 -2.30 12.59 12.02
C ARG A 62 -2.56 11.10 12.14
N ASN A 63 -1.51 10.27 12.13
CA ASN A 63 -1.59 8.81 12.11
C ASN A 63 -2.58 8.30 11.05
N SER A 64 -2.52 8.89 9.86
CA SER A 64 -3.39 8.55 8.74
C SER A 64 -2.57 8.38 7.46
N LEU A 65 -3.15 7.72 6.46
CA LEU A 65 -2.61 7.68 5.11
C LEU A 65 -3.60 8.33 4.14
N THR A 66 -3.07 8.99 3.11
CA THR A 66 -3.85 9.54 2.00
C THR A 66 -3.45 8.81 0.73
N VAL A 67 -4.41 8.15 0.09
CA VAL A 67 -4.19 7.54 -1.23
C VAL A 67 -4.09 8.67 -2.25
N LEU A 68 -2.97 8.71 -2.98
CA LEU A 68 -2.69 9.70 -4.00
C LEU A 68 -3.14 9.20 -5.38
N ASN A 69 -2.79 7.96 -5.70
CA ASN A 69 -3.10 7.34 -6.99
C ASN A 69 -3.52 5.88 -6.82
N ILE A 70 -4.45 5.45 -7.67
CA ILE A 70 -4.85 4.06 -7.87
C ILE A 70 -4.79 3.82 -9.39
N VAL A 71 -4.00 2.85 -9.84
CA VAL A 71 -3.73 2.63 -11.27
C VAL A 71 -3.87 1.16 -11.62
N TRP A 72 -4.64 0.85 -12.67
CA TRP A 72 -4.70 -0.49 -13.27
C TRP A 72 -3.54 -0.63 -14.26
N LEU A 73 -2.74 -1.67 -14.07
CA LEU A 73 -1.61 -2.06 -14.89
C LEU A 73 -2.12 -3.07 -15.92
N GLY A 74 -2.13 -2.70 -17.19
CA GLY A 74 -2.64 -3.53 -18.28
C GLY A 74 -2.53 -2.83 -19.62
#